data_AF-A0A969JN34-F1
#
_entry.id   AF-A0A969JN34-F1
#
_cell.length_a   1.000
_cell.length_b   1.000
_cell.length_c   1.000
_cell.angle_alpha   90.00
_cell.angle_beta   90.00
_cell.angle_gamma   90.00
#
_symmetry.space_group_name_H-M   'P 1'
#
loop_
_entity.id
_entity.type
_entity.pdbx_description
1 polymer ?
#
loop_
_entity_poly.entity_id
_entity_poly.type
_entity_poly.pdbx_seq_one_letter_code
_entity_poly.pdbx_strand_id
1 'polypeptide(L)'
;MASCSIAEKIARQDLNEPGDPDIVASFSSGANWHYYNPTNPNAPVPSGKYDLVTVVLHEIGHGLGLLRSYTVSGNDGQVSEFFGLPMVYEAFLESNSGLNLIQKFQSPSPNLKAELISENLHFDSPQVLAANNGQRARIYAPTTFAAGSSIAHLNEDTYPSGSPNALMTPSISPQEVNHDPGQIAMAVYNEIGWKGILIDHTALANTEDTSNPFEVICSINSDEPYNSSSVTLHYRTGTSSFTTLPMNSTGNMDEFSATIPALGAAVYSYYISVTDSDSKIFTRPGKLYIQGVDLVEQVHFIFEAGPDTKAPFISHEPNPFILSTD
;
A
#
# COMPACT_ATOMS: atom_id res chain seq x y z
N MET A 1 -0.87 -14.71 3.09
CA MET A 1 -0.41 -13.61 3.95
C MET A 1 -0.80 -12.32 3.25
N ALA A 2 -1.82 -11.62 3.75
CA ALA A 2 -1.90 -10.18 3.54
C ALA A 2 -1.06 -9.57 4.67
N SER A 3 -0.22 -8.58 4.37
CA SER A 3 0.55 -7.88 5.40
C SER A 3 -0.40 -6.99 6.19
N CYS A 4 -0.82 -7.44 7.38
CA CYS A 4 -1.62 -6.65 8.32
C CYS A 4 -0.85 -5.40 8.75
N SER A 5 0.46 -5.55 8.95
CA SER A 5 1.36 -4.51 9.44
C SER A 5 1.34 -3.23 8.59
N ILE A 6 1.39 -3.33 7.25
CA ILE A 6 1.33 -2.12 6.40
C ILE A 6 -0.05 -1.49 6.38
N ALA A 7 -1.11 -2.31 6.41
CA ALA A 7 -2.48 -1.80 6.44
C ALA A 7 -2.74 -1.03 7.74
N GLU A 8 -2.27 -1.55 8.88
CA GLU A 8 -2.34 -0.90 10.19
C GLU A 8 -1.47 0.36 10.27
N LYS A 9 -0.26 0.34 9.68
CA LYS A 9 0.58 1.54 9.55
C LYS A 9 -0.14 2.66 8.80
N ILE A 10 -0.82 2.34 7.69
CA ILE A 10 -1.57 3.31 6.88
C ILE A 10 -2.84 3.77 7.61
N ALA A 11 -3.59 2.84 8.23
CA ALA A 11 -4.83 3.14 8.93
C ALA A 11 -4.62 3.80 10.30
N ARG A 12 -3.41 3.68 10.87
CA ARG A 12 -3.03 4.12 12.23
C ARG A 12 -3.90 3.58 13.35
N GLN A 13 -4.37 2.37 13.15
CA GLN A 13 -5.14 1.61 14.12
C GLN A 13 -4.90 0.13 13.87
N ASP A 14 -5.07 -0.66 14.92
CA ASP A 14 -5.08 -2.11 14.81
C ASP A 14 -6.28 -2.54 13.96
N LEU A 15 -6.03 -3.42 12.99
CA LEU A 15 -7.02 -4.00 12.09
C LEU A 15 -7.18 -5.50 12.35
N ASN A 16 -6.24 -6.11 13.08
CA ASN A 16 -6.35 -7.47 13.59
C ASN A 16 -7.04 -7.53 14.96
N GLU A 17 -7.29 -8.76 15.44
CA GLU A 17 -7.86 -8.97 16.76
C GLU A 17 -6.83 -8.63 17.86
N PRO A 18 -7.26 -8.10 19.01
CA PRO A 18 -6.34 -7.76 20.09
C PRO A 18 -5.46 -8.94 20.51
N GLY A 19 -4.13 -8.77 20.34
CA GLY A 19 -3.12 -9.77 20.69
C GLY A 19 -2.70 -10.68 19.55
N ASP A 20 -3.32 -10.58 18.37
CA ASP A 20 -2.80 -11.20 17.15
C ASP A 20 -1.53 -10.48 16.69
N PRO A 21 -0.51 -11.20 16.20
CA PRO A 21 0.70 -10.59 15.67
C PRO A 21 0.51 -10.11 14.22
N ASP A 22 1.10 -8.97 13.87
CA ASP A 22 1.04 -8.43 12.51
C ASP A 22 1.88 -9.25 11.51
N ILE A 23 2.94 -9.91 12.01
CA ILE A 23 3.87 -10.73 11.23
C ILE A 23 4.01 -12.10 11.90
N VAL A 24 3.71 -13.16 11.14
CA VAL A 24 3.93 -14.55 11.53
C VAL A 24 4.95 -15.18 10.58
N ALA A 25 6.08 -15.63 11.14
CA ALA A 25 7.10 -16.38 10.40
C ALA A 25 7.38 -17.70 11.11
N SER A 26 7.59 -18.78 10.34
CA SER A 26 7.84 -20.12 10.86
C SER A 26 9.14 -20.67 10.31
N PHE A 27 10.03 -21.11 11.21
CA PHE A 27 11.36 -21.59 10.87
C PHE A 27 11.50 -23.06 11.23
N SER A 28 12.09 -23.86 10.33
CA SER A 28 12.32 -25.28 10.58
C SER A 28 13.35 -25.47 11.69
N SER A 29 13.01 -26.26 12.72
CA SER A 29 13.97 -26.66 13.76
C SER A 29 15.03 -27.66 13.28
N GLY A 30 14.85 -28.24 12.08
CA GLY A 30 15.75 -29.23 11.50
C GLY A 30 16.83 -28.66 10.58
N ALA A 31 16.80 -27.35 10.29
CA ALA A 31 17.80 -26.71 9.44
C ALA A 31 19.13 -26.48 10.19
N ASN A 32 20.24 -26.45 9.44
CA ASN A 32 21.58 -26.32 10.01
C ASN A 32 21.90 -24.85 10.33
N TRP A 33 21.28 -24.33 11.39
CA TRP A 33 21.38 -22.91 11.74
C TRP A 33 22.74 -22.52 12.34
N HIS A 34 23.18 -21.33 11.98
CA HIS A 34 24.06 -20.50 12.79
C HIS A 34 23.22 -19.44 13.50
N TYR A 35 23.31 -19.45 14.83
CA TYR A 35 22.66 -18.46 15.69
C TYR A 35 23.59 -17.29 15.96
N TYR A 36 23.01 -16.10 16.09
CA TYR A 36 23.73 -14.90 16.53
C TYR A 36 24.45 -15.14 17.86
N ASN A 37 25.72 -14.76 17.93
CA ASN A 37 26.51 -14.82 19.16
C ASN A 37 26.83 -13.40 19.64
N PRO A 38 26.19 -12.91 20.73
CA PRO A 38 26.42 -11.55 21.21
C PRO A 38 27.85 -11.32 21.74
N THR A 39 28.57 -12.38 22.11
CA THR A 39 29.97 -12.28 22.57
C THR A 39 30.98 -12.28 21.42
N ASN A 40 30.54 -12.65 20.22
CA ASN A 40 31.35 -12.57 19.01
C ASN A 40 30.42 -12.34 17.78
N PRO A 41 29.88 -11.13 17.63
CA PRO A 41 28.88 -10.82 16.60
C PRO A 41 29.45 -10.90 15.17
N ASN A 42 30.78 -10.86 15.03
CA ASN A 42 31.48 -10.94 13.75
C ASN A 42 32.04 -12.34 13.48
N ALA A 43 31.64 -13.36 14.24
CA ALA A 43 32.06 -14.73 13.97
C ALA A 43 31.58 -15.14 12.56
N PRO A 44 32.47 -15.68 11.71
CA PRO A 44 32.04 -16.15 10.41
C PRO A 44 31.08 -17.34 10.56
N VAL A 45 30.04 -17.38 9.73
CA VAL A 45 29.15 -18.54 9.64
C VAL A 45 29.98 -19.77 9.25
N PRO A 46 29.94 -20.89 10.01
CA PRO A 46 30.65 -22.10 9.64
C PRO A 46 30.14 -22.71 8.33
N SER A 47 31.02 -23.40 7.60
CA SER A 47 30.66 -24.11 6.37
C SER A 47 29.46 -25.04 6.55
N GLY A 48 28.54 -24.99 5.59
CA GLY A 48 27.29 -25.77 5.59
C GLY A 48 26.19 -25.24 6.52
N LYS A 49 26.42 -24.13 7.24
CA LYS A 49 25.38 -23.48 8.06
C LYS A 49 24.72 -22.30 7.36
N TYR A 50 23.49 -22.02 7.76
CA TYR A 50 22.71 -20.86 7.32
C TYR A 50 22.59 -19.85 8.46
N ASP A 51 22.79 -18.58 8.17
CA ASP A 51 22.64 -17.52 9.16
C ASP A 51 21.16 -17.29 9.50
N LEU A 52 20.76 -17.59 10.73
CA LEU A 52 19.35 -17.47 11.13
C LEU A 52 18.88 -16.02 11.11
N VAL A 53 19.73 -15.05 11.44
CA VAL A 53 19.35 -13.64 11.46
C VAL A 53 18.99 -13.15 10.07
N THR A 54 19.79 -13.50 9.05
CA THR A 54 19.52 -13.20 7.65
C THR A 54 18.15 -13.76 7.22
N VAL A 55 17.86 -15.03 7.54
CA VAL A 55 16.56 -15.64 7.20
C VAL A 55 15.40 -15.00 7.97
N VAL A 56 15.57 -14.68 9.25
CA VAL A 56 14.53 -13.98 10.03
C VAL A 56 14.24 -12.60 9.46
N LEU A 57 15.27 -11.83 9.11
CA LEU A 57 15.10 -10.49 8.51
C LEU A 57 14.43 -10.57 7.14
N HIS A 58 14.75 -11.59 6.34
CA HIS A 58 14.08 -11.86 5.08
C HIS A 58 12.57 -12.10 5.26
N GLU A 59 12.17 -12.97 6.20
CA GLU A 59 10.75 -13.23 6.48
C GLU A 59 10.03 -11.99 7.06
N ILE A 60 10.73 -11.17 7.86
CA ILE A 60 10.20 -9.87 8.29
C ILE A 60 9.96 -8.98 7.06
N GLY A 61 10.86 -8.98 6.08
CA GLY A 61 10.69 -8.22 4.85
C GLY A 61 9.42 -8.59 4.07
N HIS A 62 9.09 -9.87 4.00
CA HIS A 62 7.78 -10.32 3.53
C HIS A 62 6.64 -9.78 4.41
N GLY A 63 6.76 -9.89 5.72
CA GLY A 63 5.81 -9.31 6.68
C GLY A 63 5.57 -7.81 6.49
N LEU A 64 6.56 -7.06 6.00
CA LEU A 64 6.49 -5.63 5.69
C LEU A 64 5.88 -5.31 4.31
N GLY A 65 5.52 -6.31 3.50
CA GLY A 65 4.73 -6.10 2.28
C GLY A 65 5.42 -6.38 0.95
N LEU A 66 6.65 -6.92 0.95
CA LEU A 66 7.19 -7.61 -0.23
C LEU A 66 6.50 -8.98 -0.38
N LEU A 67 5.26 -8.97 -0.84
CA LEU A 67 4.37 -10.13 -0.92
C LEU A 67 3.66 -10.13 -2.27
N ARG A 68 3.18 -11.30 -2.69
CA ARG A 68 2.44 -11.44 -3.95
C ARG A 68 1.14 -12.21 -3.78
N SER A 69 0.10 -11.77 -4.47
CA SER A 69 -1.18 -12.48 -4.62
C SER A 69 -1.29 -13.22 -5.97
N TYR A 70 -0.32 -13.01 -6.87
CA TYR A 70 -0.24 -13.68 -8.16
C TYR A 70 -0.03 -15.19 -8.05
N THR A 71 -0.69 -15.98 -8.88
CA THR A 71 -0.51 -17.43 -9.00
C THR A 71 -0.56 -17.85 -10.46
N VAL A 72 -0.12 -19.08 -10.75
CA VAL A 72 -0.26 -19.71 -12.06
C VAL A 72 -1.02 -21.01 -11.89
N SER A 73 -2.09 -21.19 -12.66
CA SER A 73 -2.91 -22.41 -12.69
C SER A 73 -3.17 -22.83 -14.14
N GLY A 74 -2.69 -24.03 -14.50
CA GLY A 74 -2.77 -24.51 -15.88
C GLY A 74 -2.08 -23.56 -16.87
N ASN A 75 -2.86 -23.00 -17.79
CA ASN A 75 -2.38 -22.06 -18.80
C ASN A 75 -2.48 -20.59 -18.39
N ASP A 76 -3.05 -20.29 -17.23
CA ASP A 76 -3.40 -18.93 -16.85
C ASP A 76 -2.59 -18.44 -15.65
N GLY A 77 -2.22 -17.17 -15.69
CA GLY A 77 -1.77 -16.39 -14.55
C GLY A 77 -2.99 -15.72 -13.94
N GLN A 78 -3.01 -15.60 -12.62
CA GLN A 78 -4.13 -15.06 -11.87
C GLN A 78 -3.60 -14.16 -10.77
N VAL A 79 -4.35 -13.13 -10.39
CA VAL A 79 -4.10 -12.29 -9.21
C VAL A 79 -5.29 -12.44 -8.26
N SER A 80 -5.03 -12.58 -6.97
CA SER A 80 -6.10 -12.69 -5.97
C SER A 80 -6.37 -11.32 -5.39
N GLU A 81 -7.62 -10.91 -5.39
CA GLU A 81 -8.02 -9.62 -4.82
C GLU A 81 -8.42 -9.77 -3.36
N PHE A 82 -8.04 -8.79 -2.55
CA PHE A 82 -8.50 -8.66 -1.17
C PHE A 82 -9.54 -7.55 -1.13
N PHE A 83 -10.78 -7.86 -0.71
CA PHE A 83 -11.93 -6.94 -0.83
C PHE A 83 -12.15 -6.38 -2.26
N GLY A 84 -11.81 -7.15 -3.30
CA GLY A 84 -11.93 -6.73 -4.71
C GLY A 84 -10.83 -5.76 -5.18
N LEU A 85 -9.75 -5.62 -4.41
CA LEU A 85 -8.61 -4.76 -4.74
C LEU A 85 -7.29 -5.54 -4.71
N PRO A 86 -6.32 -5.18 -5.57
CA PRO A 86 -4.97 -5.74 -5.52
C PRO A 86 -4.19 -5.21 -4.31
N MET A 87 -3.10 -5.90 -3.96
CA MET A 87 -2.19 -5.41 -2.92
C MET A 87 -1.39 -4.20 -3.44
N VAL A 88 -1.09 -3.23 -2.57
CA VAL A 88 -0.35 -2.01 -2.95
C VAL A 88 0.99 -2.29 -3.64
N TYR A 89 1.70 -3.36 -3.25
CA TYR A 89 2.93 -3.81 -3.93
C TYR A 89 2.72 -4.09 -5.42
N GLU A 90 1.57 -4.66 -5.78
CA GLU A 90 1.26 -5.10 -7.14
C GLU A 90 0.92 -3.93 -8.07
N ALA A 91 0.54 -2.78 -7.50
CA ALA A 91 0.28 -1.55 -8.25
C ALA A 91 1.53 -1.00 -8.96
N PHE A 92 2.72 -1.50 -8.63
CA PHE A 92 4.01 -1.05 -9.19
C PHE A 92 4.73 -2.12 -10.01
N LEU A 93 4.11 -3.29 -10.22
CA LEU A 93 4.71 -4.37 -11.00
C LEU A 93 4.45 -4.18 -12.49
N GLU A 94 5.52 -4.25 -13.29
CA GLU A 94 5.48 -4.03 -14.72
C GLU A 94 6.19 -5.12 -15.51
N SER A 95 5.65 -5.38 -16.71
CA SER A 95 6.35 -6.14 -17.75
C SER A 95 7.66 -5.45 -18.17
N ASN A 96 8.47 -6.18 -18.93
CA ASN A 96 9.66 -5.62 -19.56
C ASN A 96 9.35 -4.37 -20.42
N SER A 97 8.20 -4.35 -21.08
CA SER A 97 7.73 -3.25 -21.93
C SER A 97 7.12 -2.06 -21.17
N GLY A 98 7.11 -2.09 -19.84
CA GLY A 98 6.55 -1.01 -19.02
C GLY A 98 5.02 -1.05 -18.95
N LEU A 99 4.43 -2.23 -19.07
CA LEU A 99 2.99 -2.42 -18.92
C LEU A 99 2.71 -2.89 -17.49
N ASN A 100 1.97 -2.09 -16.73
CA ASN A 100 1.53 -2.44 -15.40
C ASN A 100 0.67 -3.72 -15.40
N LEU A 101 1.03 -4.69 -14.55
CA LEU A 101 0.39 -6.00 -14.56
C LEU A 101 -1.08 -5.97 -14.18
N ILE A 102 -1.46 -5.21 -13.15
CA ILE A 102 -2.85 -5.07 -12.71
C ILE A 102 -3.70 -4.39 -13.76
N GLN A 103 -3.19 -3.33 -14.38
CA GLN A 103 -3.99 -2.49 -15.27
C GLN A 103 -4.10 -3.03 -16.70
N LYS A 104 -3.05 -3.69 -17.20
CA LYS A 104 -2.92 -4.03 -18.63
C LYS A 104 -3.20 -5.50 -18.95
N PHE A 105 -3.21 -6.37 -17.96
CA PHE A 105 -3.40 -7.80 -18.16
C PHE A 105 -4.65 -8.28 -17.43
N GLN A 106 -5.53 -8.97 -18.16
CA GLN A 106 -6.70 -9.61 -17.55
C GLN A 106 -6.27 -10.78 -16.67
N SER A 107 -6.98 -10.99 -15.57
CA SER A 107 -6.83 -12.16 -14.71
C SER A 107 -8.18 -12.89 -14.60
N PRO A 108 -8.22 -14.22 -14.79
CA PRO A 108 -7.13 -15.10 -15.20
C PRO A 108 -6.82 -14.97 -16.71
N SER A 109 -5.54 -15.07 -17.12
CA SER A 109 -5.20 -15.16 -18.55
C SER A 109 -3.83 -15.79 -18.87
N PRO A 110 -3.62 -16.34 -20.08
CA PRO A 110 -2.32 -16.80 -20.54
C PRO A 110 -1.31 -15.67 -20.73
N ASN A 111 -1.79 -14.47 -21.08
CA ASN A 111 -0.93 -13.29 -21.23
C ASN A 111 -0.35 -12.86 -19.89
N LEU A 112 -1.16 -12.86 -18.82
CA LEU A 112 -0.65 -12.62 -17.49
C LEU A 112 0.38 -13.68 -17.11
N LYS A 113 0.09 -14.97 -17.34
CA LYS A 113 1.06 -16.06 -17.09
C LYS A 113 2.41 -15.78 -17.73
N ALA A 114 2.43 -15.37 -19.00
CA ALA A 114 3.66 -15.11 -19.74
C ALA A 114 4.54 -14.07 -19.04
N GLU A 115 3.95 -13.03 -18.45
CA GLU A 115 4.69 -12.03 -17.66
C GLU A 115 5.19 -12.60 -16.32
N LEU A 116 4.36 -13.40 -15.62
CA LEU A 116 4.71 -14.00 -14.33
C LEU A 116 5.89 -15.00 -14.41
N ILE A 117 6.21 -15.49 -15.61
CA ILE A 117 7.34 -16.41 -15.89
C ILE A 117 8.33 -15.86 -16.93
N SER A 118 8.33 -14.55 -17.16
CA SER A 118 9.05 -13.90 -18.27
C SER A 118 10.56 -13.76 -18.07
N GLU A 119 11.04 -14.02 -16.86
CA GLU A 119 12.37 -13.63 -16.37
C GLU A 119 12.63 -12.12 -16.47
N ASN A 120 11.63 -11.28 -16.80
CA ASN A 120 11.82 -9.86 -17.11
C ASN A 120 10.76 -8.96 -16.45
N LEU A 121 10.32 -9.34 -15.25
CA LEU A 121 9.42 -8.55 -14.43
C LEU A 121 10.16 -7.46 -13.63
N HIS A 122 9.54 -6.30 -13.45
CA HIS A 122 10.12 -5.17 -12.76
C HIS A 122 9.17 -4.55 -11.73
N PHE A 123 9.74 -3.94 -10.69
CA PHE A 123 9.03 -2.99 -9.82
C PHE A 123 9.48 -1.58 -10.21
N ASP A 124 8.53 -0.73 -10.59
CA ASP A 124 8.80 0.64 -11.00
C ASP A 124 8.13 1.66 -10.08
N SER A 125 8.94 2.57 -9.56
CA SER A 125 8.48 3.74 -8.80
C SER A 125 9.57 4.79 -8.76
N PRO A 126 9.23 6.08 -8.57
CA PRO A 126 10.22 7.14 -8.39
C PRO A 126 11.25 6.82 -7.30
N GLN A 127 10.82 6.21 -6.19
CA GLN A 127 11.70 5.86 -5.08
C GLN A 127 12.67 4.74 -5.43
N VAL A 128 12.21 3.72 -6.14
CA VAL A 128 13.09 2.64 -6.62
C VAL A 128 14.05 3.15 -7.69
N LEU A 129 13.60 3.99 -8.61
CA LEU A 129 14.47 4.61 -9.61
C LEU A 129 15.59 5.41 -8.93
N ALA A 130 15.25 6.24 -7.93
CA ALA A 130 16.24 6.99 -7.15
C ALA A 130 17.22 6.06 -6.42
N ALA A 131 16.73 4.99 -5.80
CA ALA A 131 17.54 4.01 -5.08
C ALA A 131 18.30 3.03 -5.99
N ASN A 132 18.04 3.01 -7.31
CA ASN A 132 18.62 2.01 -8.22
C ASN A 132 19.19 2.67 -9.49
N ASN A 133 19.83 3.83 -9.34
CA ASN A 133 20.55 4.53 -10.42
C ASN A 133 19.68 4.80 -11.67
N GLY A 134 18.42 5.17 -11.46
CA GLY A 134 17.45 5.41 -12.53
C GLY A 134 16.93 4.15 -13.21
N GLN A 135 17.13 2.97 -12.62
CA GLN A 135 16.67 1.68 -13.15
C GLN A 135 15.52 1.11 -12.33
N ARG A 136 14.56 0.47 -12.99
CA ARG A 136 13.51 -0.31 -12.32
C ARG A 136 14.14 -1.50 -11.59
N ALA A 137 13.58 -1.92 -10.45
CA ALA A 137 14.10 -3.08 -9.73
C ALA A 137 13.69 -4.38 -10.42
N ARG A 138 14.62 -5.31 -10.59
CA ARG A 138 14.37 -6.62 -11.19
C ARG A 138 13.68 -7.55 -10.19
N ILE A 139 12.52 -8.08 -10.55
CA ILE A 139 11.74 -9.00 -9.72
C ILE A 139 11.92 -10.45 -10.19
N TYR A 140 12.00 -11.38 -9.25
CA TYR A 140 12.17 -12.80 -9.53
C TYR A 140 10.91 -13.41 -10.17
N ALA A 141 10.94 -13.58 -11.49
CA ALA A 141 9.88 -14.18 -12.30
C ALA A 141 10.43 -15.32 -13.16
N PRO A 142 10.85 -16.46 -12.56
CA PRO A 142 11.52 -17.56 -13.27
C PRO A 142 10.63 -18.20 -14.35
N THR A 143 11.24 -18.87 -15.33
CA THR A 143 10.52 -19.59 -16.42
C THR A 143 9.53 -20.65 -15.94
N THR A 144 9.69 -21.14 -14.71
CA THR A 144 8.71 -21.99 -14.02
C THR A 144 8.25 -21.28 -12.76
N PHE A 145 6.96 -20.97 -12.68
CA PHE A 145 6.38 -20.31 -11.53
C PHE A 145 6.58 -21.15 -10.26
N ALA A 146 7.27 -20.59 -9.28
CA ALA A 146 7.56 -21.19 -7.99
C ALA A 146 6.68 -20.51 -6.93
N ALA A 147 5.68 -21.24 -6.43
CA ALA A 147 4.73 -20.67 -5.48
C ALA A 147 5.40 -20.15 -4.18
N GLY A 148 6.58 -20.65 -3.80
CA GLY A 148 7.29 -20.11 -2.63
C GLY A 148 7.99 -18.78 -2.87
N SER A 149 8.28 -18.40 -4.12
CA SER A 149 9.26 -17.34 -4.38
C SER A 149 8.96 -16.40 -5.55
N SER A 150 8.27 -16.85 -6.59
CA SER A 150 7.97 -16.00 -7.74
C SER A 150 7.24 -14.73 -7.30
N ILE A 151 7.75 -13.58 -7.76
CA ILE A 151 7.15 -12.24 -7.64
C ILE A 151 7.16 -11.65 -6.22
N ALA A 152 7.56 -12.42 -5.20
CA ALA A 152 7.76 -11.90 -3.84
C ALA A 152 9.22 -11.51 -3.53
N HIS A 153 10.11 -11.62 -4.51
CA HIS A 153 11.56 -11.48 -4.33
C HIS A 153 12.20 -10.60 -5.40
N LEU A 154 13.32 -9.98 -5.02
CA LEU A 154 14.26 -9.42 -5.98
C LEU A 154 14.94 -10.52 -6.80
N ASN A 155 15.32 -10.22 -8.04
CA ASN A 155 15.92 -11.19 -8.94
C ASN A 155 17.35 -11.55 -8.51
N GLU A 156 17.59 -12.82 -8.14
CA GLU A 156 18.90 -13.35 -7.72
C GLU A 156 20.01 -13.08 -8.73
N ASP A 157 19.77 -13.26 -10.03
CA ASP A 157 20.81 -13.07 -11.05
C ASP A 157 21.27 -11.61 -11.15
N THR A 158 20.37 -10.67 -10.86
CA THR A 158 20.67 -9.23 -10.84
C THR A 158 21.31 -8.81 -9.51
N TYR A 159 20.86 -9.40 -8.39
CA TYR A 159 21.27 -9.04 -7.04
C TYR A 159 21.85 -10.26 -6.30
N PRO A 160 22.92 -10.89 -6.79
CA PRO A 160 23.38 -12.17 -6.27
C PRO A 160 23.86 -12.06 -4.81
N SER A 161 23.97 -13.20 -4.14
CA SER A 161 24.63 -13.32 -2.82
C SER A 161 25.88 -12.44 -2.70
N GLY A 162 25.94 -11.66 -1.62
CA GLY A 162 27.00 -10.69 -1.35
C GLY A 162 26.80 -9.31 -1.99
N SER A 163 25.76 -9.14 -2.83
CA SER A 163 25.33 -7.81 -3.25
C SER A 163 24.60 -7.07 -2.12
N PRO A 164 24.61 -5.72 -2.10
CA PRO A 164 23.90 -4.94 -1.10
C PRO A 164 22.38 -5.15 -1.06
N ASN A 165 21.77 -5.72 -2.11
CA ASN A 165 20.32 -5.94 -2.22
C ASN A 165 19.95 -7.44 -2.19
N ALA A 166 20.85 -8.30 -1.72
CA ALA A 166 20.64 -9.74 -1.71
C ALA A 166 19.62 -10.21 -0.65
N LEU A 167 19.29 -9.40 0.37
CA LEU A 167 18.47 -9.90 1.49
C LEU A 167 17.12 -10.43 1.03
N MET A 168 16.47 -9.76 0.07
CA MET A 168 15.13 -10.11 -0.42
C MET A 168 15.14 -10.91 -1.72
N THR A 169 16.23 -11.62 -2.02
CA THR A 169 16.29 -12.57 -3.15
C THR A 169 15.82 -13.97 -2.71
N PRO A 170 15.37 -14.85 -3.62
CA PRO A 170 14.57 -16.03 -3.27
C PRO A 170 15.34 -17.17 -2.62
N SER A 171 16.65 -17.05 -2.42
CA SER A 171 17.47 -18.16 -1.92
C SER A 171 18.65 -17.63 -1.12
N ILE A 172 18.98 -18.35 -0.06
CA ILE A 172 20.16 -18.11 0.76
C ILE A 172 21.16 -19.26 0.56
N SER A 173 22.43 -18.92 0.33
CA SER A 173 23.52 -19.89 0.27
C SER A 173 24.07 -20.22 1.67
N PRO A 174 24.62 -21.42 1.90
CA PRO A 174 25.37 -21.68 3.13
C PRO A 174 26.51 -20.67 3.29
N GLN A 175 26.71 -20.18 4.51
CA GLN A 175 27.66 -19.12 4.89
C GLN A 175 27.33 -17.71 4.38
N GLU A 176 26.21 -17.53 3.70
CA GLU A 176 25.74 -16.20 3.35
C GLU A 176 25.25 -15.46 4.60
N VAL A 177 25.66 -14.21 4.73
CA VAL A 177 25.25 -13.29 5.80
C VAL A 177 24.84 -11.99 5.14
N ASN A 178 23.60 -11.59 5.36
CA ASN A 178 23.15 -10.25 5.04
C ASN A 178 22.20 -9.76 6.12
N HIS A 179 22.61 -8.74 6.86
CA HIS A 179 21.76 -8.09 7.87
C HIS A 179 21.31 -6.69 7.44
N ASP A 180 21.55 -6.34 6.19
CA ASP A 180 21.11 -5.09 5.58
C ASP A 180 19.97 -5.38 4.59
N PRO A 181 18.78 -4.77 4.74
CA PRO A 181 17.70 -4.92 3.77
C PRO A 181 18.05 -4.44 2.37
N GLY A 182 19.03 -3.55 2.23
CA GLY A 182 19.42 -2.98 0.97
C GLY A 182 18.52 -1.83 0.53
N GLN A 183 19.09 -0.92 -0.24
CA GLN A 183 18.42 0.31 -0.67
C GLN A 183 17.17 0.05 -1.53
N ILE A 184 17.14 -1.04 -2.30
CA ILE A 184 15.99 -1.36 -3.17
C ILE A 184 14.80 -1.84 -2.33
N ALA A 185 14.99 -2.77 -1.40
CA ALA A 185 13.90 -3.23 -0.54
C ALA A 185 13.36 -2.07 0.30
N MET A 186 14.25 -1.23 0.85
CA MET A 186 13.87 -0.03 1.59
C MET A 186 13.06 0.97 0.73
N ALA A 187 13.43 1.16 -0.53
CA ALA A 187 12.68 1.99 -1.47
C ALA A 187 11.30 1.41 -1.80
N VAL A 188 11.20 0.08 -1.95
CA VAL A 188 9.90 -0.59 -2.11
C VAL A 188 9.02 -0.34 -0.89
N TYR A 189 9.52 -0.57 0.34
CA TYR A 189 8.75 -0.34 1.57
C TYR A 189 8.28 1.11 1.71
N ASN A 190 9.16 2.06 1.38
CA ASN A 190 8.80 3.48 1.32
C ASN A 190 7.64 3.72 0.33
N GLU A 191 7.75 3.14 -0.87
CA GLU A 191 6.75 3.36 -1.91
C GLU A 191 5.37 2.84 -1.52
N ILE A 192 5.31 1.65 -0.92
CA ILE A 192 4.05 0.97 -0.59
C ILE A 192 3.32 1.56 0.63
N GLY A 193 3.99 2.40 1.44
CA GLY A 193 3.31 3.17 2.50
C GLY A 193 3.96 3.15 3.89
N TRP A 194 5.18 2.63 4.06
CA TRP A 194 5.87 2.69 5.36
C TRP A 194 6.33 4.09 5.75
N LYS A 195 6.54 4.97 4.76
CA LYS A 195 6.59 6.42 4.99
C LYS A 195 5.49 7.06 4.17
N GLY A 196 4.75 7.97 4.77
CA GLY A 196 3.71 8.66 4.05
C GLY A 196 3.16 9.86 4.78
N ILE A 197 2.22 10.52 4.08
CA ILE A 197 1.46 11.63 4.61
C ILE A 197 0.04 11.17 4.88
N LEU A 198 -0.40 11.31 6.13
CA LEU A 198 -1.80 11.22 6.50
C LEU A 198 -2.41 12.62 6.47
N ILE A 199 -3.39 12.81 5.58
CA ILE A 199 -4.30 13.95 5.65
C ILE A 199 -5.43 13.55 6.59
N ASP A 200 -5.46 14.11 7.80
CA ASP A 200 -6.54 13.86 8.75
C ASP A 200 -7.70 14.83 8.52
N HIS A 201 -8.85 14.27 8.18
CA HIS A 201 -10.05 15.02 7.82
C HIS A 201 -11.29 14.18 8.14
N THR A 202 -12.28 14.85 8.73
CA THR A 202 -13.62 14.30 8.94
C THR A 202 -14.54 14.77 7.83
N ALA A 203 -15.13 13.82 7.11
CA ALA A 203 -16.01 14.12 6.00
C ALA A 203 -17.18 15.01 6.43
N LEU A 204 -17.47 16.05 5.64
CA LEU A 204 -18.67 16.87 5.76
C LEU A 204 -19.94 16.02 5.76
N ALA A 205 -20.85 16.33 6.68
CA ALA A 205 -22.18 15.73 6.73
C ALA A 205 -23.11 16.39 5.71
N ASN A 206 -24.21 15.71 5.37
CA ASN A 206 -25.31 16.32 4.64
C ASN A 206 -25.86 17.52 5.43
N THR A 207 -26.33 18.53 4.73
CA THR A 207 -26.78 19.79 5.32
C THR A 207 -27.97 20.38 4.57
N GLU A 208 -28.85 21.08 5.27
CA GLU A 208 -29.91 21.88 4.64
C GLU A 208 -29.43 23.29 4.25
N ASP A 209 -28.22 23.67 4.67
CA ASP A 209 -27.62 24.93 4.26
C ASP A 209 -27.19 24.88 2.79
N THR A 210 -27.83 25.71 1.98
CA THR A 210 -27.57 25.79 0.53
C THR A 210 -26.99 27.14 0.13
N SER A 211 -26.68 28.01 1.10
CA SER A 211 -26.36 29.41 0.86
C SER A 211 -25.02 29.85 1.43
N ASN A 212 -24.52 29.20 2.49
CA ASN A 212 -23.22 29.53 3.06
C ASN A 212 -22.12 28.58 2.55
N PRO A 213 -20.88 29.08 2.34
CA PRO A 213 -19.75 28.23 1.96
C PRO A 213 -19.49 27.11 2.97
N PHE A 214 -19.08 25.94 2.48
CA PHE A 214 -18.80 24.77 3.29
C PHE A 214 -17.30 24.71 3.61
N GLU A 215 -16.94 24.88 4.88
CA GLU A 215 -15.55 24.83 5.33
C GLU A 215 -15.04 23.39 5.38
N VAL A 216 -13.91 23.14 4.72
CA VAL A 216 -13.16 21.88 4.78
C VAL A 216 -11.87 22.17 5.53
N ILE A 217 -11.67 21.49 6.66
CA ILE A 217 -10.46 21.59 7.49
C ILE A 217 -9.76 20.23 7.50
N CYS A 218 -8.44 20.23 7.36
CA CYS A 218 -7.63 19.04 7.59
C CYS A 218 -6.36 19.35 8.37
N SER A 219 -5.84 18.35 9.08
CA SER A 219 -4.51 18.38 9.66
C SER A 219 -3.58 17.42 8.91
N ILE A 220 -2.33 17.81 8.70
CA ILE A 220 -1.33 16.97 8.03
C ILE A 220 -0.46 16.30 9.08
N ASN A 221 -0.37 14.99 9.03
CA ASN A 221 0.56 14.22 9.84
C ASN A 221 1.46 13.39 8.94
N SER A 222 2.75 13.67 8.96
CA SER A 222 3.71 13.12 8.00
C SER A 222 4.90 12.48 8.71
N ASP A 223 5.37 11.35 8.18
CA ASP A 223 6.61 10.70 8.63
C ASP A 223 7.88 11.43 8.11
N GLU A 224 7.72 12.25 7.07
CA GLU A 224 8.80 12.99 6.38
C GLU A 224 8.40 14.45 6.09
N PRO A 225 9.33 15.35 5.75
CA PRO A 225 8.98 16.71 5.33
C PRO A 225 7.99 16.73 4.16
N TYR A 226 6.99 17.61 4.24
CA TYR A 226 6.00 17.81 3.18
C TYR A 226 5.95 19.26 2.72
N ASN A 227 5.40 19.49 1.52
CA ASN A 227 5.21 20.83 0.98
C ASN A 227 3.88 21.40 1.48
N SER A 228 3.92 22.22 2.53
CA SER A 228 2.71 22.85 3.10
C SER A 228 1.97 23.77 2.13
N SER A 229 2.64 24.35 1.15
CA SER A 229 2.01 25.17 0.10
C SER A 229 1.26 24.34 -0.95
N SER A 230 1.40 23.01 -0.93
CA SER A 230 0.76 22.10 -1.89
C SER A 230 -0.60 21.57 -1.42
N VAL A 231 -1.00 21.86 -0.17
CA VAL A 231 -2.27 21.36 0.36
C VAL A 231 -3.42 21.96 -0.45
N THR A 232 -4.16 21.10 -1.14
CA THR A 232 -5.15 21.48 -2.13
C THR A 232 -6.45 20.72 -1.91
N LEU A 233 -7.56 21.45 -1.90
CA LEU A 233 -8.91 20.91 -1.94
C LEU A 233 -9.36 20.80 -3.38
N HIS A 234 -9.87 19.63 -3.75
CA HIS A 234 -10.47 19.36 -5.06
C HIS A 234 -11.95 19.10 -4.86
N TYR A 235 -12.83 19.86 -5.50
CA TYR A 235 -14.27 19.66 -5.38
C TYR A 235 -15.02 19.75 -6.72
N ARG A 236 -16.20 19.17 -6.80
CA ARG A 236 -17.13 19.32 -7.93
C ARG A 236 -18.58 19.12 -7.48
N THR A 237 -19.50 19.47 -8.38
CA THR A 237 -20.91 19.10 -8.31
C THR A 237 -21.29 18.27 -9.52
N GLY A 238 -21.96 17.14 -9.32
CA GLY A 238 -22.31 16.22 -10.42
C GLY A 238 -21.07 15.57 -11.05
N THR A 239 -21.05 15.45 -12.38
CA THR A 239 -20.02 14.70 -13.14
C THR A 239 -18.97 15.59 -13.80
N SER A 240 -18.88 16.86 -13.44
CA SER A 240 -17.88 17.77 -14.00
C SER A 240 -16.46 17.41 -13.54
N SER A 241 -15.46 18.05 -14.15
CA SER A 241 -14.09 18.01 -13.64
C SER A 241 -14.00 18.69 -12.27
N PHE A 242 -13.06 18.23 -11.45
CA PHE A 242 -12.77 18.85 -10.16
C PHE A 242 -12.19 20.26 -10.36
N THR A 243 -12.73 21.20 -9.58
CA THR A 243 -12.15 22.52 -9.35
C THR A 243 -11.15 22.42 -8.20
N THR A 244 -10.01 23.09 -8.33
CA THR A 244 -8.94 23.07 -7.33
C THR A 244 -8.91 24.37 -6.53
N LEU A 245 -8.74 24.27 -5.22
CA LEU A 245 -8.64 25.39 -4.29
C LEU A 245 -7.42 25.17 -3.39
N PRO A 246 -6.50 26.15 -3.27
CA PRO A 246 -5.44 26.06 -2.27
C PRO A 246 -6.06 26.09 -0.87
N MET A 247 -5.57 25.24 0.03
CA MET A 247 -5.90 25.30 1.45
C MET A 247 -4.87 26.15 2.18
N ASN A 248 -5.35 27.08 3.00
CA ASN A 248 -4.50 28.03 3.71
C ASN A 248 -4.32 27.59 5.15
N SER A 249 -3.18 27.91 5.77
CA SER A 249 -2.96 27.64 7.20
C SER A 249 -4.03 28.36 8.04
N THR A 250 -4.58 27.66 9.02
CA THR A 250 -5.54 28.21 9.99
C THR A 250 -4.87 29.01 11.11
N GLY A 251 -3.53 28.98 11.17
CA GLY A 251 -2.73 29.47 12.30
C GLY A 251 -2.40 28.38 13.32
N ASN A 252 -3.07 27.23 13.28
CA ASN A 252 -2.66 26.03 14.00
C ASN A 252 -1.57 25.28 13.22
N MET A 253 -0.69 24.58 13.94
CA MET A 253 0.40 23.81 13.33
C MET A 253 -0.17 22.69 12.45
N ASP A 254 0.33 22.61 11.22
CA ASP A 254 -0.05 21.61 10.21
C ASP A 254 -1.56 21.51 9.90
N GLU A 255 -2.34 22.54 10.23
CA GLU A 255 -3.77 22.61 9.95
C GLU A 255 -4.07 23.61 8.84
N PHE A 256 -4.91 23.17 7.90
CA PHE A 256 -5.25 23.90 6.69
C PHE A 256 -6.76 23.91 6.46
N SER A 257 -7.27 25.00 5.90
CA SER A 257 -8.68 25.07 5.49
C SER A 257 -8.89 25.73 4.13
N ALA A 258 -9.97 25.33 3.48
CA ALA A 258 -10.55 25.99 2.31
C ALA A 258 -12.07 25.89 2.38
N THR A 259 -12.77 26.72 1.62
CA THR A 259 -14.24 26.71 1.58
C THR A 259 -14.73 26.34 0.19
N ILE A 260 -15.66 25.39 0.13
CA ILE A 260 -16.42 25.07 -1.08
C ILE A 260 -17.54 26.11 -1.20
N PRO A 261 -17.64 26.86 -2.31
CA PRO A 261 -18.73 27.82 -2.49
C PRO A 261 -20.08 27.07 -2.59
N ALA A 262 -21.11 27.60 -1.93
CA ALA A 262 -22.45 27.08 -2.08
C ALA A 262 -23.03 27.40 -3.46
N LEU A 263 -23.47 26.36 -4.17
CA LEU A 263 -24.08 26.45 -5.50
C LEU A 263 -25.58 26.11 -5.46
N GLY A 264 -26.22 26.33 -4.31
CA GLY A 264 -27.59 25.89 -4.06
C GLY A 264 -27.66 24.41 -3.70
N ALA A 265 -28.85 23.83 -3.88
CA ALA A 265 -29.09 22.41 -3.60
C ALA A 265 -28.35 21.53 -4.61
N ALA A 266 -27.39 20.73 -4.12
CA ALA A 266 -26.53 19.91 -4.97
C ALA A 266 -25.87 18.77 -4.18
N VAL A 267 -25.38 17.77 -4.93
CA VAL A 267 -24.46 16.75 -4.42
C VAL A 267 -23.03 17.21 -4.72
N TYR A 268 -22.22 17.29 -3.68
CA TYR A 268 -20.82 17.69 -3.77
C TYR A 268 -19.93 16.46 -3.62
N SER A 269 -18.90 16.40 -4.45
CA SER A 269 -17.83 15.42 -4.35
C SER A 269 -16.51 16.15 -4.13
N TYR A 270 -15.70 15.71 -3.18
CA TYR A 270 -14.41 16.36 -2.91
C TYR A 270 -13.35 15.41 -2.34
N TYR A 271 -12.09 15.78 -2.48
CA TYR A 271 -10.95 15.14 -1.84
C TYR A 271 -9.84 16.17 -1.59
N ILE A 272 -8.90 15.83 -0.72
CA ILE A 272 -7.77 16.68 -0.37
C ILE A 272 -6.49 16.03 -0.89
N SER A 273 -5.53 16.83 -1.36
CA SER A 273 -4.21 16.37 -1.77
C SER A 273 -3.09 17.18 -1.15
N VAL A 274 -1.95 16.55 -0.92
CA VAL A 274 -0.70 17.18 -0.50
C VAL A 274 0.49 16.48 -1.15
N THR A 275 1.58 17.20 -1.40
CA THR A 275 2.82 16.60 -1.89
C THR A 275 3.88 16.52 -0.81
N ASP A 276 4.67 15.46 -0.82
CA ASP A 276 5.91 15.41 -0.05
C ASP A 276 7.01 16.28 -0.70
N SER A 277 8.22 16.26 -0.11
CA SER A 277 9.40 16.94 -0.65
C SER A 277 9.87 16.40 -2.01
N ASP A 278 9.52 15.16 -2.35
CA ASP A 278 9.87 14.48 -3.60
C ASP A 278 8.79 14.63 -4.68
N SER A 279 7.79 15.48 -4.43
CA SER A 279 6.62 15.71 -5.31
C SER A 279 5.68 14.51 -5.47
N LYS A 280 5.75 13.50 -4.60
CA LYS A 280 4.76 12.41 -4.54
C LYS A 280 3.46 12.98 -3.97
N ILE A 281 2.34 12.68 -4.65
CA ILE A 281 1.02 13.18 -4.29
C ILE A 281 0.32 12.15 -3.39
N PHE A 282 -0.09 12.60 -2.20
CA PHE A 282 -0.95 11.87 -1.27
C PHE A 282 -2.36 12.46 -1.31
N THR A 283 -3.38 11.61 -1.28
CA THR A 283 -4.79 12.05 -1.30
C THR A 283 -5.63 11.41 -0.21
N ARG A 284 -6.64 12.15 0.28
CA ARG A 284 -7.66 11.68 1.22
C ARG A 284 -9.04 12.06 0.66
N PRO A 285 -9.89 11.08 0.32
CA PRO A 285 -9.61 9.63 0.30
C PRO A 285 -8.52 9.27 -0.73
N GLY A 286 -7.96 8.07 -0.61
CA GLY A 286 -6.90 7.58 -1.50
C GLY A 286 -7.39 7.26 -2.91
N LYS A 287 -6.54 6.58 -3.69
CA LYS A 287 -6.81 6.14 -5.05
C LYS A 287 -7.09 4.63 -5.09
N LEU A 288 -7.94 4.20 -6.02
CA LEU A 288 -8.21 2.79 -6.28
C LEU A 288 -7.55 2.35 -7.60
N TYR A 289 -6.89 1.21 -7.54
CA TYR A 289 -6.36 0.49 -8.69
C TYR A 289 -7.30 -0.68 -8.98
N ILE A 290 -7.97 -0.64 -10.14
CA ILE A 290 -8.94 -1.65 -10.53
C ILE A 290 -8.28 -2.58 -11.56
N GLN A 291 -8.38 -3.88 -11.33
CA GLN A 291 -7.81 -4.89 -12.21
C GLN A 291 -8.40 -4.80 -13.62
N GLY A 292 -7.54 -4.85 -14.64
CA GLY A 292 -7.89 -4.80 -16.05
C GLY A 292 -8.37 -3.42 -16.53
N VAL A 293 -8.30 -2.40 -15.67
CA VAL A 293 -8.69 -1.02 -16.01
C VAL A 293 -7.47 -0.13 -15.94
N ASP A 294 -7.15 0.51 -17.07
CA ASP A 294 -6.03 1.46 -17.20
C ASP A 294 -6.28 2.82 -16.54
N LEU A 295 -7.26 2.88 -15.63
CA LEU A 295 -7.67 4.09 -14.95
C LEU A 295 -7.50 3.87 -13.45
N VAL A 296 -6.73 4.76 -12.84
CA VAL A 296 -6.69 4.90 -11.38
C VAL A 296 -7.84 5.82 -10.98
N GLU A 297 -8.77 5.32 -10.18
CA GLU A 297 -9.93 6.09 -9.74
C GLU A 297 -9.60 6.87 -8.46
N GLN A 298 -9.81 8.19 -8.50
CA GLN A 298 -9.70 9.02 -7.30
C GLN A 298 -11.00 8.93 -6.50
N VAL A 299 -10.92 8.30 -5.33
CA VAL A 299 -12.04 8.23 -4.38
C VAL A 299 -12.26 9.61 -3.78
N HIS A 300 -13.50 9.92 -3.44
CA HIS A 300 -13.90 11.23 -2.96
C HIS A 300 -14.96 11.08 -1.87
N PHE A 301 -14.96 12.04 -0.94
CA PHE A 301 -16.07 12.24 -0.02
C PHE A 301 -17.27 12.78 -0.78
N ILE A 302 -18.47 12.49 -0.25
CA ILE A 302 -19.74 12.96 -0.80
C ILE A 302 -20.56 13.57 0.34
N PHE A 303 -21.13 14.74 0.11
CA PHE A 303 -22.18 15.30 0.95
C PHE A 303 -23.25 15.98 0.08
N GLU A 304 -24.46 16.04 0.59
CA GLU A 304 -25.61 16.66 -0.04
C GLU A 304 -25.95 17.96 0.68
N ALA A 305 -26.07 19.06 -0.06
CA ALA A 305 -26.68 20.29 0.42
C ALA A 305 -28.08 20.39 -0.17
N GLY A 306 -29.12 20.47 0.66
CA GLY A 306 -30.50 20.52 0.17
C GLY A 306 -31.51 20.04 1.20
N PRO A 307 -32.81 20.08 0.88
CA PRO A 307 -33.86 19.64 1.80
C PRO A 307 -33.67 18.17 2.18
N ASP A 308 -33.82 17.85 3.47
CA ASP A 308 -33.81 16.46 3.90
C ASP A 308 -35.03 15.72 3.35
N THR A 309 -34.77 14.82 2.41
CA THR A 309 -35.78 13.97 1.76
C THR A 309 -35.57 12.49 2.09
N LYS A 310 -34.56 12.16 2.89
CA LYS A 310 -34.22 10.80 3.27
C LYS A 310 -34.92 10.47 4.59
N ALA A 311 -35.92 9.59 4.52
CA ALA A 311 -36.60 9.12 5.73
C ALA A 311 -35.59 8.48 6.71
N PRO A 312 -35.75 8.69 8.03
CA PRO A 312 -34.89 8.06 9.01
C PRO A 312 -35.00 6.53 8.93
N PHE A 313 -33.86 5.85 8.99
CA PHE A 313 -33.85 4.40 9.15
C PHE A 313 -34.10 4.06 10.62
N ILE A 314 -35.28 3.51 10.92
CA ILE A 314 -35.62 3.02 12.25
C ILE A 314 -35.42 1.51 12.26
N SER A 315 -34.44 1.05 13.04
CA SER A 315 -34.29 -0.36 13.39
C SER A 315 -34.53 -0.52 14.88
N HIS A 316 -35.26 -1.56 15.26
CA HIS A 316 -35.41 -1.98 16.64
C HIS A 316 -35.17 -3.48 16.72
N GLU A 317 -34.43 -3.95 17.72
CA GLU A 317 -34.50 -5.34 18.14
C GLU A 317 -35.64 -5.49 19.15
N PRO A 318 -36.63 -6.37 18.90
CA PRO A 318 -37.62 -6.71 19.91
C PRO A 318 -36.91 -7.29 21.13
N ASN A 319 -37.21 -6.78 22.32
CA ASN A 319 -36.74 -7.40 23.55
C ASN A 319 -37.36 -8.81 23.64
N PRO A 320 -36.56 -9.89 23.75
CA PRO A 320 -37.06 -11.26 23.65
C PRO A 320 -38.04 -11.64 24.77
N PHE A 321 -38.05 -10.89 25.88
CA PHE A 321 -39.01 -11.09 26.97
C PHE A 321 -39.45 -9.73 27.55
N ILE A 322 -40.76 -9.54 27.64
CA ILE A 322 -41.37 -8.52 28.49
C ILE A 322 -41.90 -9.28 29.70
N LEU A 323 -41.41 -8.99 30.91
CA LEU A 323 -42.05 -9.47 32.13
C LEU A 323 -43.43 -8.80 32.22
N SER A 324 -44.50 -9.59 32.13
CA SER A 324 -45.84 -9.10 32.45
C SER A 324 -45.89 -8.77 33.94
N THR A 325 -46.01 -7.50 34.28
CA THR A 325 -46.42 -7.12 35.63
C THR A 325 -47.92 -7.33 35.76
N ASP A 326 -48.25 -8.20 36.71
CA ASP A 326 -49.52 -8.54 37.38
C ASP A 326 -50.70 -9.09 36.54
#